data_AF-A0A6B3P334-F1
#
_entry.id   AF-A0A6B3P334-F1
#
_cell.length_a   1.000
_cell.length_b   1.000
_cell.length_c   1.000
_cell.angle_alpha   90.00
_cell.angle_beta   90.00
_cell.angle_gamma   90.00
#
_symmetry.space_group_name_H-M   'P 1'
#
loop_
_entity.id
_entity.type
_entity.pdbx_description
1 polymer ?
#
loop_
_entity_poly.entity_id
_entity_poly.type
_entity_poly.pdbx_seq_one_letter_code
_entity_poly.pdbx_strand_id
1 'polypeptide(L)' 'MPKTIFNLARIQVSDYNPVQLLFELQEKLEGFNRDDFAELMGVQPQTVRQWCSKHGNPNLQARQLAGEIKVRLQRDRIL' A
#
# COMPACT_ATOMS: atom_id res chain seq x y z
N MET A 1 -28.11 29.49 -4.96
CA MET A 1 -26.93 28.98 -5.69
C MET A 1 -26.22 27.98 -4.79
N PRO A 2 -26.27 26.67 -5.05
CA PRO A 2 -25.46 25.75 -4.26
C PRO A 2 -24.02 25.82 -4.79
N LYS A 3 -23.12 26.36 -3.96
CA LYS A 3 -21.68 26.18 -4.15
C LYS A 3 -21.39 24.73 -3.83
N THR A 4 -21.43 23.87 -4.85
CA THR A 4 -20.85 22.54 -4.80
C THR A 4 -19.36 22.72 -4.64
N ILE A 5 -18.91 22.82 -3.39
CA ILE A 5 -17.51 22.63 -3.05
C ILE A 5 -17.26 21.16 -3.36
N PHE A 6 -16.75 20.89 -4.56
CA PHE A 6 -16.12 19.62 -4.87
C PHE A 6 -15.06 19.41 -3.80
N ASN A 7 -15.35 18.53 -2.84
CA ASN A 7 -14.44 18.14 -1.79
C ASN A 7 -13.39 17.21 -2.42
N LEU A 8 -12.55 17.79 -3.29
CA LEU A 8 -11.44 17.11 -3.92
C LEU A 8 -10.42 16.80 -2.82
N ALA A 9 -10.31 15.50 -2.54
CA ALA A 9 -9.04 14.87 -2.18
C ALA A 9 -8.44 15.24 -0.82
N ARG A 10 -9.21 15.13 0.27
CA ARG A 10 -8.70 14.28 1.36
C ARG A 10 -9.02 12.85 0.99
N ILE A 11 -8.26 12.29 0.05
CA ILE A 11 -8.02 10.85 0.13
C ILE A 11 -7.32 10.75 1.49
N GLN A 12 -8.08 10.41 2.53
CA GLN A 12 -7.51 9.89 3.75
C GLN A 12 -6.68 8.73 3.24
N VAL A 13 -5.37 8.94 3.11
CA VAL A 13 -4.44 7.86 2.91
C VAL A 13 -4.64 7.02 4.17
N SER A 14 -5.47 5.99 4.02
CA SER A 14 -5.91 5.17 5.11
C SER A 14 -4.68 4.55 5.72
N ASP A 15 -4.66 4.43 7.04
CA ASP A 15 -3.64 3.67 7.75
C ASP A 15 -3.75 2.21 7.28
N TYR A 16 -3.08 1.88 6.18
CA TYR A 16 -3.25 0.63 5.47
C TYR A 16 -2.02 -0.23 5.69
N ASN A 17 -2.23 -1.48 6.09
CA ASN A 17 -1.11 -2.34 6.45
C ASN A 17 -0.35 -2.79 5.18
N PRO A 18 0.95 -2.47 5.03
CA PRO A 18 1.76 -2.91 3.89
C PRO A 18 1.76 -4.42 3.69
N VAL A 19 1.64 -5.20 4.76
CA VAL A 19 1.60 -6.67 4.66
C VAL A 19 0.30 -7.14 4.01
N GLN A 20 -0.82 -6.45 4.26
CA GLN A 20 -2.07 -6.76 3.57
C GLN A 20 -1.97 -6.41 2.08
N LEU A 21 -1.36 -5.27 1.74
CA LEU A 21 -1.12 -4.90 0.33
C LEU A 21 -0.29 -5.95 -0.40
N LEU A 22 0.77 -6.44 0.25
CA LEU A 22 1.62 -7.50 -0.28
C LEU A 22 0.79 -8.73 -0.65
N PHE A 23 -0.04 -9.22 0.26
CA PHE A 23 -0.86 -10.40 -0.02
C PHE A 23 -1.86 -10.16 -1.16
N GLU A 24 -2.54 -9.01 -1.18
CA GLU A 24 -3.46 -8.66 -2.28
C GLU A 24 -2.73 -8.65 -3.63
N LEU A 25 -1.51 -8.11 -3.69
CA LEU A 25 -0.70 -8.10 -4.90
C LEU A 25 -0.24 -9.50 -5.31
N GLN A 26 0.15 -10.35 -4.35
CA GLN A 26 0.54 -11.73 -4.64
C GLN A 26 -0.63 -12.58 -5.18
N GLU A 27 -1.86 -12.32 -4.74
CA GLU A 27 -3.05 -13.00 -5.26
C GLU A 27 -3.42 -12.54 -6.68
N LYS A 28 -3.12 -11.27 -7.01
CA LYS A 28 -3.53 -10.65 -8.30
C LYS A 28 -2.47 -10.76 -9.38
N LEU A 29 -1.20 -10.71 -9.01
CA LEU A 29 -0.07 -10.66 -9.93
C LEU A 29 0.73 -11.97 -9.81
N GLU A 30 0.57 -12.83 -10.81
CA GLU A 30 1.32 -14.09 -10.87
C GLU A 30 2.83 -13.82 -10.88
N GLY A 31 3.55 -14.48 -9.97
CA GLY A 31 5.00 -14.31 -9.81
C GLY A 31 5.43 -13.12 -8.96
N PHE A 32 4.51 -12.26 -8.51
CA PHE A 32 4.85 -11.12 -7.64
C PHE A 32 5.36 -11.61 -6.28
N ASN A 33 6.54 -11.14 -5.89
CA ASN A 33 7.24 -11.63 -4.71
C ASN A 33 7.60 -10.49 -3.75
N ARG A 34 8.25 -10.85 -2.63
CA ARG A 34 8.59 -9.89 -1.56
C ARG A 34 9.67 -8.89 -1.97
N ASP A 35 10.54 -9.25 -2.89
CA ASP A 35 11.61 -8.38 -3.37
C ASP A 35 11.02 -7.33 -4.32
N ASP A 36 10.09 -7.73 -5.20
CA ASP A 36 9.31 -6.79 -6.04
C ASP A 36 8.52 -5.80 -5.18
N PHE A 37 7.91 -6.30 -4.09
CA PHE A 37 7.19 -5.44 -3.15
C PHE A 37 8.12 -4.49 -2.39
N ALA A 38 9.33 -4.94 -2.04
CA ALA A 38 10.32 -4.09 -1.40
C ALA A 38 10.73 -2.95 -2.33
N GLU A 39 10.93 -3.23 -3.62
CA GLU A 39 11.19 -2.23 -4.66
C GLU A 39 10.01 -1.25 -4.80
N LEU A 40 8.77 -1.75 -4.89
CA LEU A 40 7.56 -0.94 -4.98
C LEU A 40 7.40 0.01 -3.77
N MET A 41 7.76 -0.46 -2.59
CA MET A 41 7.71 0.33 -1.35
C MET A 41 8.95 1.19 -1.11
N GLY A 42 9.99 1.07 -1.95
CA GLY A 42 11.26 1.78 -1.79
C GLY A 42 12.04 1.40 -0.52
N VAL A 43 11.91 0.15 -0.05
CA VAL A 43 12.57 -0.37 1.17
C VAL A 43 13.44 -1.57 0.87
N GLN A 44 14.26 -1.98 1.84
CA GLN A 44 15.05 -3.21 1.71
C GLN A 44 14.16 -4.45 1.89
N PRO A 45 14.43 -5.57 1.19
CA PRO A 45 13.69 -6.83 1.39
C PRO A 45 13.66 -7.32 2.84
N GLN A 46 14.73 -7.05 3.61
CA GLN A 46 14.78 -7.37 5.03
C GLN A 46 13.69 -6.64 5.84
N THR A 47 13.38 -5.39 5.48
CA THR A 47 12.30 -4.61 6.10
C THR A 47 10.94 -5.26 5.86
N VAL A 48 10.67 -5.73 4.65
CA VAL A 48 9.43 -6.46 4.32
C VAL A 48 9.35 -7.77 5.12
N ARG A 49 10.45 -8.52 5.24
CA ARG A 49 10.49 -9.74 6.07
C ARG A 49 10.20 -9.43 7.55
N GLN A 50 10.72 -8.33 8.08
CA GLN A 50 10.43 -7.89 9.45
C GLN A 50 8.95 -7.55 9.63
N TRP A 51 8.34 -6.86 8.66
CA TRP A 51 6.90 -6.55 8.69
C TRP A 51 6.03 -7.81 8.67
N CYS A 52 6.41 -8.83 7.91
CA CYS A 52 5.70 -10.12 7.88
C CYS A 52 5.89 -10.98 9.13
N SER A 53 6.76 -10.60 10.07
CA SER A 53 6.98 -11.36 11.31
C SER A 53 5.81 -11.20 12.30
N LYS A 54 5.70 -12.11 13.28
CA LYS A 54 4.64 -12.08 14.32
C LYS A 54 4.57 -10.76 15.10
N HIS A 55 5.69 -10.03 15.18
CA HIS A 55 5.81 -8.74 15.86
C HIS A 55 6.05 -7.58 14.89
N GLY A 56 5.85 -7.81 13.59
CA GLY A 56 6.03 -6.81 12.56
C GLY A 56 5.08 -5.65 12.75
N ASN A 57 5.64 -4.45 12.93
CA ASN A 57 4.87 -3.23 13.08
C ASN A 57 5.40 -2.16 12.11
N PRO A 58 4.88 -2.10 10.88
CA PRO A 58 5.25 -1.07 9.92
C PRO A 58 4.96 0.31 10.51
N ASN A 59 5.90 1.24 10.35
CA ASN A 59 5.75 2.61 10.84
C ASN A 59 4.66 3.36 10.06
N LEU A 60 4.24 4.52 10.57
CA LEU A 60 3.17 5.32 9.96
C LEU A 60 3.44 5.68 8.50
N GLN A 61 4.69 6.01 8.15
CA GLN A 61 5.08 6.37 6.78
C GLN A 61 4.87 5.19 5.82
N ALA A 62 5.29 3.98 6.22
CA ALA A 62 5.10 2.77 5.42
C ALA A 62 3.61 2.47 5.21
N ARG A 63 2.78 2.66 6.24
CA ARG A 63 1.34 2.42 6.14
C ARG A 63 0.63 3.46 5.27
N GLN A 64 1.06 4.71 5.34
CA GLN A 64 0.59 5.77 4.45
C GLN A 64 0.97 5.45 2.99
N LEU A 65 2.24 5.15 2.74
CA LEU A 65 2.70 4.80 1.40
C LEU A 65 1.94 3.59 0.83
N ALA A 66 1.69 2.55 1.63
CA ALA A 66 0.88 1.41 1.21
C ALA A 66 -0.55 1.83 0.85
N GLY A 67 -1.17 2.74 1.59
CA GLY A 67 -2.47 3.31 1.26
C GLY A 67 -2.46 4.06 -0.07
N GLU A 68 -1.43 4.87 -0.33
CA GLU A 68 -1.27 5.61 -1.59
C GLU A 68 -1.10 4.66 -2.79
N ILE A 69 -0.23 3.66 -2.65
CA ILE A 69 0.01 2.64 -3.69
C ILE A 69 -1.29 1.87 -3.95
N LYS A 70 -2.01 1.46 -2.90
CA LYS A 70 -3.28 0.77 -3.06
C LYS A 70 -4.28 1.59 -3.87
N VAL A 71 -4.46 2.87 -3.53
CA VAL A 71 -5.38 3.76 -4.27
C VAL A 71 -4.94 3.95 -5.72
N ARG A 72 -3.62 4.03 -5.96
CA ARG A 72 -3.05 4.13 -7.32
C ARG A 72 -3.37 2.89 -8.15
N LEU A 73 -3.12 1.70 -7.62
CA LEU A 73 -3.43 0.42 -8.26
C LEU A 73 -4.96 0.23 -8.45
N GLN A 74 -5.73 0.68 -7.45
CA GLN A 74 -7.16 1.00 -7.45
C GLN A 74 -7.64 1.62 -8.76
N ARG A 75 -7.10 2.81 -8.97
CA ARG A 75 -7.41 3.69 -10.10
C ARG A 75 -7.00 3.08 -11.44
N ASP A 76 -5.86 2.40 -11.46
CA ASP A 76 -5.28 1.83 -12.67
C ASP A 76 -5.88 0.45 -13.02
N ARG A 77 -6.86 -0.04 -12.23
CA ARG A 77 -7.58 -1.32 -12.39
C ARG A 77 -6.67 -2.55 -12.35
N ILE A 78 -5.60 -2.48 -11.58
CA ILE A 78 -4.68 -3.59 -11.33
C ILE A 78 -5.18 -4.43 -10.14
N LEU A 79 -5.62 -3.76 -9.08
CA LEU A 79 -6.30 -4.35 -7.92
C LEU A 79 -7.82 -4.21 -8.08
#